data_AF-A0AB39X9T2-F1
#
_entry.id   AF-A0AB39X9T2-F1
#
_cell.length_a   1.000
_cell.length_b   1.000
_cell.length_c   1.000
_cell.angle_alpha   90.00
_cell.angle_beta   90.00
_cell.angle_gamma   90.00
#
_symmetry.space_group_name_H-M   'P 1'
#
loop_
_entity.id
_entity.type
_entity.pdbx_description
1 polymer ?
#
loop_
_entity_poly.entity_id
_entity_poly.type
_entity_poly.pdbx_seq_one_letter_code
_entity_poly.pdbx_strand_id
1 'polypeptide(L)' 'MLSRIFGSKAPENSNLSEFVRNAKSREKKRVYARVIDKAIEAQNEVIERQKATS' A
#
# COMPACT_ATOMS: atom_id res chain seq x y z
N MET A 1 18.65 5.69 34.10
CA MET A 1 19.59 5.97 32.99
C MET A 1 19.58 4.92 31.87
N LEU A 2 18.81 3.82 31.97
CA LEU A 2 18.72 2.77 30.93
C LEU A 2 17.79 3.11 29.74
N SER A 3 16.91 4.12 29.88
CA SER A 3 15.98 4.54 28.82
C SER A 3 16.65 5.26 27.64
N ARG A 4 17.92 5.67 27.77
CA ARG A 4 18.70 6.30 26.69
C ARG A 4 19.38 5.30 25.75
N ILE A 5 19.44 4.01 26.10
CA ILE A 5 20.07 2.97 25.27
C ILE A 5 19.05 2.37 24.28
N PHE A 6 17.76 2.38 24.65
CA PHE A 6 16.66 1.93 23.79
C PHE A 6 15.73 3.08 23.44
N GLY A 7 16.29 4.18 22.93
CA GLY A 7 15.48 5.26 22.37
C GLY A 7 14.66 4.69 21.21
N SER A 8 13.40 4.34 21.47
CA SER A 8 12.45 4.05 20.41
C SER A 8 12.32 5.31 19.58
N LYS A 9 12.93 5.32 18.39
CA LYS A 9 12.63 6.35 17.40
C LYS A 9 11.11 6.34 17.26
N ALA A 10 10.47 7.49 17.48
CA ALA A 10 9.06 7.63 17.20
C ALA A 10 8.82 7.11 15.77
N PRO A 11 7.81 6.25 15.54
CA PRO A 11 7.59 5.71 14.22
C PRO A 11 7.35 6.88 13.28
N GLU A 12 8.26 7.09 12.33
CA GLU A 12 8.07 8.09 11.30
C GLU A 12 6.80 7.74 10.53
N ASN A 13 5.93 8.74 10.34
CA ASN A 13 4.72 8.54 9.56
C ASN A 13 5.14 8.23 8.12
N SER A 14 4.84 7.03 7.63
CA SER A 14 5.03 6.68 6.23
C SER A 14 4.07 7.49 5.36
N ASN A 15 4.44 7.73 4.10
CA ASN A 15 3.57 8.37 3.11
C ASN A 15 2.19 7.69 3.02
N LEU A 16 2.15 6.36 3.20
CA LEU A 16 0.90 5.61 3.27
C LEU A 16 0.10 5.95 4.53
N SER A 17 0.73 5.97 5.71
CA SER A 17 0.03 6.32 6.95
C SER A 17 -0.50 7.75 6.93
N GLU A 18 0.26 8.68 6.34
CA GLU A 18 -0.12 10.07 6.14
C GLU A 18 -1.34 10.18 5.21
N PHE A 19 -1.30 9.48 4.07
CA PHE A 19 -2.42 9.39 3.15
C PHE A 19 -3.68 8.78 3.80
N VAL A 20 -3.54 7.67 4.50
CA VAL A 20 -4.65 6.95 5.14
C VAL A 20 -5.28 7.79 6.25
N ARG A 21 -4.49 8.55 7.02
CA ARG A 21 -5.02 9.43 8.08
C ARG A 21 -5.64 10.68 7.50
N ASN A 22 -4.95 11.38 6.59
CA ASN A 22 -5.23 12.79 6.31
C ASN A 22 -5.89 13.07 4.95
N ALA A 23 -5.88 12.13 4.00
CA ALA A 23 -6.50 12.38 2.68
C ALA A 23 -8.05 12.47 2.76
N LYS A 24 -8.64 13.25 1.85
CA LYS A 24 -10.10 13.38 1.73
C LYS A 24 -10.73 12.09 1.22
N SER A 25 -11.97 11.79 1.61
CA SER A 25 -12.67 10.56 1.19
C SER A 25 -12.75 10.39 -0.33
N ARG A 26 -12.94 11.48 -1.09
CA ARG A 26 -12.94 11.44 -2.57
C ARG A 26 -11.60 10.99 -3.12
N GLU A 27 -10.51 11.43 -2.52
CA GLU A 27 -9.16 11.08 -2.93
C GLU A 27 -8.82 9.63 -2.57
N LYS A 28 -9.17 9.19 -1.35
CA LYS A 28 -9.06 7.78 -0.92
C LYS A 28 -9.77 6.84 -1.89
N LYS A 29 -11.04 7.14 -2.22
CA LYS A 29 -11.81 6.37 -3.21
C LYS A 29 -11.11 6.29 -4.57
N ARG A 30 -10.60 7.42 -5.08
CA ARG A 30 -9.89 7.47 -6.37
C ARG A 30 -8.62 6.62 -6.37
N VAL A 31 -7.81 6.70 -5.31
CA VAL A 31 -6.55 5.94 -5.21
C VAL A 31 -6.85 4.45 -5.03
N TYR A 32 -7.77 4.08 -4.14
CA TYR A 32 -8.13 2.68 -3.92
C TYR A 32 -8.72 2.02 -5.16
N ALA A 33 -9.59 2.71 -5.91
CA ALA A 33 -10.10 2.19 -7.18
C ALA A 33 -8.95 1.82 -8.13
N ARG A 34 -8.00 2.74 -8.35
CA ARG A 34 -6.84 2.47 -9.20
C ARG A 34 -5.97 1.32 -8.71
N VAL A 35 -5.78 1.20 -7.40
CA VAL A 35 -5.00 0.09 -6.82
C VAL A 35 -5.69 -1.24 -7.08
N ILE A 36 -7.01 -1.30 -6.93
CA ILE A 36 -7.80 -2.50 -7.22
C ILE A 36 -7.70 -2.84 -8.72
N ASP A 37 -7.87 -1.87 -9.61
CA ASP A 37 -7.75 -2.09 -11.06
C ASP A 37 -6.38 -2.65 -11.42
N LYS A 38 -5.30 -2.06 -10.88
CA LYS A 38 -3.92 -2.54 -11.10
C LYS A 38 -3.69 -3.94 -10.54
N ALA A 39 -4.28 -4.26 -9.39
CA ALA A 39 -4.19 -5.59 -8.82
C ALA A 39 -4.94 -6.64 -9.65
N ILE A 40 -6.06 -6.27 -10.27
CA ILE A 40 -6.80 -7.12 -11.21
C ILE A 40 -5.97 -7.34 -12.49
N GLU A 41 -5.41 -6.27 -13.06
CA GLU A 41 -4.52 -6.37 -14.24
C GLU A 41 -3.36 -7.34 -13.99
N ALA A 42 -2.66 -7.18 -12.86
CA ALA A 42 -1.55 -8.05 -12.49
C ALA A 42 -1.96 -9.52 -12.30
N GLN A 43 -3.14 -9.77 -11.73
CA GLN A 43 -3.67 -11.13 -11.58
C GLN A 43 -4.03 -11.75 -12.94
N ASN A 44 -4.64 -10.98 -13.84
CA ASN A 44 -4.95 -11.44 -15.19
C ASN A 44 -3.67 -11.80 -15.95
N GLU A 45 -2.60 -11.01 -15.83
CA GLU A 45 -1.31 -11.36 -16.43
C GLU A 45 -0.79 -12.72 -15.97
N VAL A 46 -0.92 -13.04 -14.67
CA VAL A 46 -0.51 -14.34 -14.13
C VAL A 46 -1.34 -15.47 -14.75
N ILE A 47 -2.66 -15.30 -14.83
CA ILE A 47 -3.57 -16.28 -15.44
C ILE A 47 -3.22 -16.52 -16.91
N GLU A 48 -2.99 -15.46 -17.68
CA GLU A 48 -2.65 -15.58 -19.10
C GLU A 48 -1.29 -16.27 -19.31
N ARG A 49 -0.30 -15.98 -18.47
CA ARG A 49 0.99 -16.70 -18.49
C ARG A 49 0.82 -18.19 -18.20
N GLN A 50 -0.04 -18.54 -17.25
CA GLN A 50 -0.34 -19.95 -16.95
C GLN A 50 -1.02 -20.65 -18.13
N LYS A 51 -2.03 -20.01 -18.75
CA LYS A 51 -2.70 -20.54 -19.94
C LYS A 51 -1.74 -20.78 -21.10
N ALA A 52 -0.78 -19.88 -21.32
CA ALA A 52 0.21 -20.02 -22.40
C ALA A 52 1.23 -21.14 -22.16
N THR A 53 1.39 -21.60 -20.92
CA THR A 53 2.37 -22.63 -20.53
C THR A 53 1.73 -24.02 -20.40
N SER A 54 0.40 -24.10 -20.42
CA SER A 54 -0.39 -25.34 -20.28
C SER A 54 -0.74 -25.93 -21.64
#